data_AF-A0ABD5UPD1-F1
#
_entry.id   AF-A0ABD5UPD1-F1
#
_cell.length_a   1.000
_cell.length_b   1.000
_cell.length_c   1.000
_cell.angle_alpha   90.00
_cell.angle_beta   90.00
_cell.angle_gamma   90.00
#
_symmetry.space_group_name_H-M   'P 1'
#
loop_
_entity.id
_entity.type
_entity.pdbx_description
1 polymer ?
#
loop_
_entity_poly.entity_id
_entity_poly.type
_entity_poly.pdbx_seq_one_letter_code
_entity_poly.pdbx_strand_id
1 'polypeptide(L)'
;MLTRDRVDDQHEITLYELAPRDIATARRERFERVQKAVSVSVRELEEAIIGDRSPSELPGADDAAYDWDDWCAIRIATLRGGAFNEVSFLIESTFRELSLDPETVCTGDPASVSLPEAAGVRLSIAFRAMKPMRRRDRLREVAKGIDQMSLGECYYWHAKARSPSSPSGTKALRVLLADHLK
;
A
#
# COMPACT_ATOMS: atom_id res chain seq x y z
N MET A 1 0.10 6.72 2.76
CA MET A 1 0.13 6.49 4.22
C MET A 1 0.10 5.00 4.50
N LEU A 2 0.90 4.53 5.46
CA LEU A 2 0.98 3.15 5.90
C LEU A 2 0.58 3.07 7.36
N THR A 3 -0.36 2.18 7.70
CA THR A 3 -0.89 2.03 9.06
C THR A 3 -0.75 0.59 9.51
N ARG A 4 -0.08 0.37 10.65
CA ARG A 4 -0.07 -0.89 11.40
C ARG A 4 -1.16 -0.85 12.46
N ASP A 5 -1.93 -1.92 12.56
CA ASP A 5 -2.95 -2.07 13.59
C ASP A 5 -2.98 -3.51 14.15
N ARG A 6 -3.75 -3.74 15.20
CA ARG A 6 -4.01 -5.05 15.80
C ARG A 6 -5.50 -5.31 15.86
N VAL A 7 -5.97 -6.24 15.04
CA VAL A 7 -7.38 -6.64 14.95
C VAL A 7 -7.51 -8.12 15.31
N ASP A 8 -8.39 -8.46 16.26
CA ASP A 8 -8.61 -9.84 16.73
C ASP A 8 -7.31 -10.57 17.11
N ASP A 9 -6.42 -9.88 17.84
CA ASP A 9 -5.10 -10.36 18.27
C ASP A 9 -4.09 -10.61 17.12
N GLN A 10 -4.42 -10.23 15.89
CA GLN A 10 -3.53 -10.34 14.73
C GLN A 10 -3.04 -8.96 14.30
N HIS A 11 -1.74 -8.86 14.04
CA HIS A 11 -1.20 -7.66 13.42
C HIS A 11 -1.57 -7.61 11.94
N GLU A 12 -1.95 -6.42 11.51
CA GLU A 12 -2.19 -6.11 10.11
C GLU A 12 -1.47 -4.84 9.71
N ILE A 13 -1.15 -4.77 8.42
CA ILE A 13 -0.58 -3.58 7.81
C ILE A 13 -1.49 -3.15 6.66
N THR A 14 -1.95 -1.91 6.69
CA THR A 14 -2.83 -1.34 5.66
C THR A 14 -2.14 -0.18 4.97
N LEU A 15 -2.12 -0.24 3.64
CA LEU A 15 -1.66 0.88 2.82
C LEU A 15 -2.87 1.68 2.33
N TYR A 16 -2.81 2.99 2.52
CA TYR A 16 -3.79 3.96 2.05
C TYR A 16 -3.15 4.94 1.07
N GLU A 17 -3.89 5.28 0.01
CA GLU A 17 -3.64 6.44 -0.84
C GLU A 17 -4.51 7.59 -0.32
N LEU A 18 -3.87 8.72 0.02
CA LEU A 18 -4.58 9.91 0.46
C LEU A 18 -4.98 10.72 -0.77
N ALA A 19 -6.24 11.16 -0.81
CA ALA A 19 -6.74 11.98 -1.91
C ALA A 19 -7.86 12.91 -1.42
N PRO A 20 -8.03 14.08 -2.07
CA PRO A 20 -9.24 14.87 -1.98
C PRO A 20 -10.50 14.02 -2.23
N ARG A 21 -11.60 14.31 -1.54
CA ARG A 21 -12.83 13.50 -1.57
C ARG A 21 -13.47 13.43 -2.95
N ASP A 22 -13.40 14.50 -3.73
CA ASP A 22 -13.91 14.53 -5.11
C ASP A 22 -13.17 13.51 -6.01
N ILE A 23 -11.84 13.44 -5.91
CA ILE A 23 -11.00 12.47 -6.62
C ILE A 23 -11.33 11.05 -6.15
N ALA A 24 -11.47 10.82 -4.85
CA ALA A 24 -11.82 9.52 -4.31
C ALA A 24 -13.21 9.06 -4.78
N THR A 25 -14.18 9.97 -4.81
CA THR A 25 -15.55 9.72 -5.26
C THR A 25 -15.59 9.36 -6.74
N ALA A 26 -14.95 10.18 -7.60
CA ALA A 26 -14.86 9.92 -9.03
C ALA A 26 -14.19 8.56 -9.33
N ARG A 27 -13.16 8.18 -8.55
CA ARG A 27 -12.54 6.86 -8.65
C ARG A 27 -13.51 5.75 -8.28
N ARG A 28 -14.20 5.86 -7.14
CA ARG A 28 -15.20 4.86 -6.71
C ARG A 28 -16.25 4.63 -7.79
N GLU A 29 -16.85 5.70 -8.31
CA GLU A 29 -17.86 5.63 -9.38
C GLU A 29 -17.33 4.97 -10.66
N ARG A 30 -16.07 5.23 -11.02
CA ARG A 30 -15.43 4.61 -12.20
C ARG A 30 -15.31 3.10 -12.04
N PHE A 31 -15.03 2.60 -10.84
CA PHE A 31 -14.95 1.16 -10.57
C PHE A 31 -16.33 0.52 -10.48
N GLU A 32 -17.32 1.20 -9.89
CA GLU A 32 -18.72 0.73 -9.81
C GLU A 32 -19.34 0.55 -11.21
N ARG A 33 -19.15 1.53 -12.11
CA ARG A 33 -19.66 1.48 -13.50
C ARG A 33 -19.16 0.30 -14.32
N VAL A 34 -18.02 -0.30 -13.95
CA VAL A 34 -17.37 -1.39 -14.71
C VAL A 34 -17.83 -2.78 -14.21
N GLN A 35 -18.80 -2.87 -13.29
CA GLN A 35 -19.33 -4.13 -12.73
C GLN A 35 -18.23 -5.17 -12.36
N LYS A 36 -17.11 -4.70 -11.82
CA LYS A 36 -16.04 -5.59 -11.33
C LYS A 36 -16.12 -5.73 -9.82
N ALA A 37 -15.77 -6.92 -9.33
CA ALA A 37 -15.70 -7.29 -7.90
C ALA A 37 -14.62 -6.52 -7.08
N VAL A 38 -14.16 -5.35 -7.54
CA VAL A 38 -13.16 -4.54 -6.86
C VAL A 38 -13.88 -3.36 -6.20
N SER A 39 -14.20 -3.51 -4.91
CA SER A 39 -14.74 -2.41 -4.12
C SER A 39 -13.61 -1.44 -3.74
N VAL A 40 -13.82 -0.15 -4.02
CA VAL A 40 -12.97 0.93 -3.52
C VAL A 40 -13.46 1.30 -2.13
N SER A 41 -12.67 0.98 -1.09
CA SER A 41 -12.99 1.36 0.29
C SER A 41 -12.38 2.72 0.60
N VAL A 42 -13.23 3.71 0.83
CA VAL A 42 -12.84 5.05 1.28
C VAL A 42 -13.13 5.15 2.78
N ARG A 43 -12.23 5.81 3.51
CA ARG A 43 -12.30 6.07 4.96
C ARG A 43 -12.04 7.54 5.22
N GLU A 44 -12.61 8.05 6.30
CA GLU A 44 -12.19 9.35 6.84
C GLU A 44 -10.74 9.26 7.32
N LEU A 45 -10.00 10.38 7.29
CA LEU A 45 -8.60 10.40 7.71
C LEU A 45 -8.44 9.99 9.18
N GLU A 46 -9.29 10.53 10.05
CA GLU A 46 -9.33 10.22 11.48
C GLU A 46 -9.57 8.74 11.79
N GLU A 47 -10.29 8.02 10.91
CA GLU A 47 -10.53 6.58 11.06
C GLU A 47 -9.35 5.73 10.55
N ALA A 48 -8.55 6.26 9.62
CA ALA A 48 -7.47 5.55 8.96
C ALA A 48 -6.10 5.75 9.64
N ILE A 49 -5.95 6.84 10.38
CA ILE A 49 -4.74 7.22 11.12
C ILE A 49 -4.83 6.67 12.55
N ILE A 50 -3.73 6.12 13.05
CA ILE A 50 -3.65 5.66 14.44
C ILE A 50 -3.28 6.83 15.35
N GLY A 51 -4.22 7.14 16.25
CA GLY A 51 -4.17 8.28 17.15
C GLY A 51 -4.77 9.53 16.51
N ASP A 52 -4.92 10.57 17.33
CA ASP A 52 -5.48 11.86 16.91
C ASP A 52 -4.38 12.73 16.28
N ARG A 53 -4.02 12.42 15.03
CA ARG A 53 -2.95 13.08 14.27
C ARG A 53 -3.40 13.33 12.83
N SER A 54 -2.95 14.45 12.26
CA SER A 54 -3.03 14.71 10.82
C SER A 54 -1.89 14.00 10.07
N PRO A 55 -2.02 13.78 8.74
CA PRO A 55 -0.95 13.16 7.96
C PRO A 55 0.38 13.93 7.98
N SER A 56 0.35 15.25 8.17
CA SER A 56 1.55 16.10 8.30
C SER A 56 2.27 15.94 9.64
N GLU A 57 1.62 15.37 10.65
CA GLU A 57 2.22 15.11 11.97
C GLU A 57 2.79 13.69 12.08
N LEU A 58 2.64 12.87 11.04
CA LEU A 58 3.15 11.50 11.02
C LEU A 58 4.64 11.47 10.69
N PRO A 59 5.38 10.46 11.21
CA PRO A 59 6.73 10.19 10.72
C PRO A 59 6.72 10.03 9.19
N GLY A 60 7.73 10.57 8.52
CA GLY A 60 7.85 10.50 7.05
C GLY A 60 6.94 11.44 6.28
N ALA A 61 6.22 12.35 6.96
CA ALA A 61 5.62 13.51 6.30
C ALA A 61 6.73 14.40 5.70
N ASP A 62 6.44 15.03 4.58
CA ASP A 62 7.28 16.09 4.05
C ASP A 62 6.94 17.44 4.72
N ASP A 63 7.79 18.45 4.49
CA ASP A 63 7.58 19.80 5.01
C ASP A 63 6.48 20.57 4.25
N ALA A 64 5.73 19.90 3.37
CA ALA A 64 4.68 20.54 2.59
C ALA A 64 3.45 20.76 3.47
N ALA A 65 3.03 22.03 3.57
CA ALA A 65 1.80 22.41 4.23
C ALA A 65 0.61 22.08 3.33
N TYR A 66 0.12 20.84 3.42
CA TYR A 66 -1.15 20.44 2.83
C TYR A 66 -2.31 20.88 3.72
N ASP A 67 -3.33 21.47 3.10
CA ASP A 67 -4.65 21.56 3.71
C ASP A 67 -5.33 20.21 3.55
N TRP A 68 -5.47 19.48 4.65
CA TRP A 68 -6.10 18.16 4.68
C TRP A 68 -7.63 18.23 4.77
N ASP A 69 -8.21 19.43 4.69
CA ASP A 69 -9.66 19.61 4.65
C ASP A 69 -10.29 18.91 3.44
N ASP A 70 -11.37 18.16 3.70
CA ASP A 70 -12.05 17.30 2.73
C ASP A 70 -11.16 16.23 2.03
N TRP A 71 -10.07 15.80 2.69
CA TRP A 71 -9.32 14.63 2.26
C TRP A 71 -9.86 13.34 2.87
N CYS A 72 -9.55 12.23 2.21
CA CYS A 72 -9.91 10.90 2.67
C CYS A 72 -8.81 9.88 2.35
N ALA A 73 -8.91 8.72 3.00
CA ALA A 73 -8.00 7.61 2.81
C ALA A 73 -8.65 6.51 1.94
N ILE A 74 -8.09 6.29 0.76
CA ILE A 74 -8.50 5.19 -0.13
C ILE A 74 -7.65 3.97 0.21
N ARG A 75 -8.29 2.91 0.73
CA ARG A 75 -7.59 1.67 1.07
C ARG A 75 -7.10 0.96 -0.20
N ILE A 76 -5.78 0.73 -0.28
CA ILE A 76 -5.16 -0.03 -1.35
C ILE A 76 -5.26 -1.53 -1.08
N ALA A 77 -4.72 -1.96 0.06
CA ALA A 77 -4.90 -3.31 0.59
C ALA A 77 -4.48 -3.37 2.07
N THR A 78 -4.94 -4.42 2.75
CA THR A 78 -4.51 -4.81 4.09
C THR A 78 -3.84 -6.18 4.02
N LEU A 79 -2.60 -6.32 4.49
CA LEU A 79 -1.88 -7.58 4.57
C LEU A 79 -1.84 -8.09 6.01
N ARG A 80 -1.90 -9.41 6.17
CA ARG A 80 -1.89 -10.13 7.45
C ARG A 80 -1.03 -11.39 7.33
N GLY A 81 -0.57 -11.91 8.46
CA GLY A 81 0.15 -13.19 8.54
C GLY A 81 1.35 -13.25 7.59
N GLY A 82 1.48 -14.32 6.81
CA GLY A 82 2.63 -14.53 5.91
C GLY A 82 2.86 -13.41 4.89
N ALA A 83 1.81 -12.78 4.38
CA ALA A 83 1.95 -11.65 3.45
C ALA A 83 2.47 -10.39 4.16
N PHE A 84 2.07 -10.19 5.43
CA PHE A 84 2.66 -9.13 6.23
C PHE A 84 4.15 -9.43 6.51
N ASN A 85 4.46 -10.64 6.96
CA ASN A 85 5.85 -11.02 7.27
C ASN A 85 6.80 -10.82 6.08
N GLU A 86 6.39 -11.20 4.86
CA GLU A 86 7.25 -11.06 3.68
C GLU A 86 7.25 -9.62 3.12
N VAL A 87 6.19 -8.82 3.30
CA VAL A 87 6.23 -7.39 2.90
C VAL A 87 7.07 -6.56 3.87
N SER A 88 7.24 -6.97 5.13
CA SER A 88 8.09 -6.27 6.11
C SER A 88 9.53 -6.10 5.62
N PHE A 89 10.08 -7.09 4.91
CA PHE A 89 11.40 -6.96 4.27
C PHE A 89 11.47 -5.75 3.30
N LEU A 90 10.42 -5.57 2.48
CA LEU A 90 10.35 -4.46 1.53
C LEU A 90 10.09 -3.12 2.23
N ILE A 91 9.31 -3.13 3.31
CA ILE A 91 9.08 -1.96 4.17
C ILE A 91 10.40 -1.54 4.81
N GLU A 92 11.15 -2.45 5.41
CA GLU A 92 12.47 -2.20 6.01
C GLU A 92 13.46 -1.61 5.01
N SER A 93 13.54 -2.18 3.81
CA SER A 93 14.38 -1.67 2.72
C SER A 93 13.98 -0.24 2.34
N THR A 94 12.70 0.00 2.12
CA THR A 94 12.15 1.31 1.73
C THR A 94 12.33 2.35 2.85
N PHE A 95 12.13 1.99 4.11
CA PHE A 95 12.24 2.90 5.24
C PHE A 95 13.70 3.28 5.49
N ARG A 96 14.64 2.35 5.28
CA ARG A 96 16.07 2.65 5.34
C ARG A 96 16.48 3.69 4.31
N GLU A 97 15.98 3.61 3.07
CA GLU A 97 16.21 4.64 2.03
C GLU A 97 15.65 6.01 2.45
N LEU A 98 14.55 6.02 3.20
CA LEU A 98 13.90 7.23 3.71
C LEU A 98 14.43 7.70 5.07
N SER A 99 15.41 7.00 5.67
CA SER A 99 15.88 7.25 7.04
C SER A 99 14.76 7.21 8.10
N LEU A 100 13.73 6.40 7.89
CA LEU A 100 12.66 6.13 8.83
C LEU A 100 12.95 4.86 9.63
N ASP A 101 12.44 4.79 10.87
CA ASP A 101 12.53 3.59 11.68
C ASP A 101 11.47 2.55 11.24
N PRO A 102 11.89 1.38 10.70
CA PRO A 102 10.95 0.35 10.28
C PRO A 102 10.23 -0.32 11.44
N GLU A 103 10.78 -0.31 12.66
CA GLU A 103 10.15 -0.96 13.82
C GLU A 103 8.78 -0.36 14.10
N THR A 104 8.60 0.94 13.84
CA THR A 104 7.34 1.67 13.99
C THR A 104 6.14 0.94 13.36
N VAL A 105 6.32 0.26 12.22
CA VAL A 105 5.23 -0.45 11.52
C VAL A 105 5.46 -1.96 11.38
N CYS A 106 6.69 -2.44 11.47
CA CYS A 106 7.00 -3.87 11.32
C CYS A 106 6.86 -4.66 12.63
N THR A 107 7.20 -4.08 13.77
CA THR A 107 7.26 -4.81 15.07
C THR A 107 6.63 -4.07 16.24
N GLY A 108 6.49 -2.76 16.17
CA GLY A 108 6.02 -1.90 17.27
C GLY A 108 4.51 -1.96 17.54
N ASP A 109 4.06 -0.99 18.35
CA ASP A 109 2.65 -0.76 18.63
C ASP A 109 1.90 -0.23 17.40
N PRO A 110 0.55 -0.26 17.39
CA PRO A 110 -0.25 0.37 16.34
C PRO A 110 0.21 1.80 16.05
N ALA A 111 0.47 2.10 14.78
CA ALA A 111 1.04 3.37 14.35
C ALA A 111 0.76 3.65 12.87
N SER A 112 0.87 4.92 12.50
CA SER A 112 0.77 5.38 11.12
C SER A 112 2.02 6.14 10.71
N VAL A 113 2.42 5.97 9.44
CA VAL A 113 3.59 6.61 8.83
C VAL A 113 3.16 7.20 7.48
N SER A 114 3.55 8.46 7.25
CA SER A 114 3.41 9.13 5.97
C SER A 114 4.51 8.66 5.02
N LEU A 115 4.16 8.51 3.75
CA LEU A 115 5.06 7.98 2.74
C LEU A 115 5.17 8.96 1.58
N PRO A 116 6.38 9.31 1.13
CA PRO A 116 6.59 9.99 -0.13
C PRO A 116 6.02 9.16 -1.29
N GLU A 117 5.71 9.83 -2.40
CA GLU A 117 5.06 9.21 -3.55
C GLU A 117 5.81 7.97 -4.06
N ALA A 118 7.13 8.06 -4.24
CA ALA A 118 7.95 6.96 -4.74
C ALA A 118 7.84 5.69 -3.88
N ALA A 119 7.91 5.84 -2.56
CA ALA A 119 7.73 4.74 -1.60
C ALA A 119 6.28 4.20 -1.62
N GLY A 120 5.29 5.10 -1.65
CA GLY A 120 3.89 4.75 -1.77
C GLY A 120 3.58 3.95 -3.05
N VAL A 121 4.18 4.30 -4.18
CA VAL A 121 4.05 3.61 -5.47
C VAL A 121 4.66 2.20 -5.40
N ARG A 122 5.88 2.07 -4.88
CA ARG A 122 6.55 0.77 -4.70
C ARG A 122 5.75 -0.16 -3.78
N LEU A 123 5.29 0.35 -2.63
CA LEU A 123 4.49 -0.45 -1.71
C LEU A 123 3.10 -0.75 -2.27
N SER A 124 2.48 0.14 -3.05
CA SER A 124 1.17 -0.08 -3.69
C SER A 124 1.19 -1.31 -4.61
N ILE A 125 2.23 -1.48 -5.44
CA ILE A 125 2.34 -2.66 -6.29
C ILE A 125 2.57 -3.94 -5.48
N ALA A 126 3.36 -3.89 -4.41
CA ALA A 126 3.58 -5.04 -3.52
C ALA A 126 2.29 -5.46 -2.81
N PHE A 127 1.58 -4.51 -2.20
CA PHE A 127 0.34 -4.76 -1.47
C PHE A 127 -0.73 -5.38 -2.37
N ARG A 128 -0.91 -4.85 -3.59
CA ARG A 128 -1.85 -5.39 -4.58
C ARG A 128 -1.43 -6.80 -5.05
N ALA A 129 -0.14 -7.00 -5.30
CA ALA A 129 0.38 -8.29 -5.75
C ALA A 129 0.19 -9.36 -4.68
N MET A 130 0.57 -9.08 -3.44
CA MET A 130 0.62 -10.03 -2.32
C MET A 130 -0.74 -10.34 -1.69
N LYS A 131 -1.71 -9.40 -1.70
CA LYS A 131 -3.02 -9.57 -1.03
C LYS A 131 -3.72 -10.92 -1.30
N PRO A 132 -3.80 -11.43 -2.54
CA PRO A 132 -4.43 -12.72 -2.81
C PRO A 132 -3.49 -13.94 -2.67
N MET A 133 -2.24 -13.76 -2.28
CA MET A 133 -1.23 -14.83 -2.22
C MET A 133 -1.14 -15.47 -0.84
N ARG A 134 -0.79 -16.76 -0.80
CA ARG A 134 -0.58 -17.54 0.44
C ARG A 134 0.76 -18.29 0.49
N ARG A 135 1.28 -18.69 -0.67
CA ARG A 135 2.57 -19.38 -0.81
C ARG A 135 3.72 -18.43 -0.45
N ARG A 136 4.43 -18.77 0.64
CA ARG A 136 5.47 -17.91 1.25
C ARG A 136 6.70 -17.72 0.36
N ASP A 137 7.14 -18.77 -0.32
CA ASP A 137 8.20 -18.72 -1.33
C ASP A 137 7.88 -17.71 -2.45
N ARG A 138 6.65 -17.73 -2.96
CA ARG A 138 6.19 -16.77 -3.98
C ARG A 138 6.05 -15.35 -3.44
N LEU A 139 5.56 -15.18 -2.22
CA LEU A 139 5.49 -13.86 -1.57
C LEU A 139 6.89 -13.23 -1.47
N ARG A 140 7.89 -14.02 -1.07
CA ARG A 140 9.28 -13.60 -0.98
C ARG A 140 9.86 -13.16 -2.32
N GLU A 141 9.65 -13.93 -3.38
CA GLU A 141 10.16 -13.56 -4.72
C GLU A 141 9.46 -12.31 -5.26
N VAL A 142 8.18 -12.10 -4.95
CA VAL A 142 7.51 -10.83 -5.25
C VAL A 142 8.14 -9.66 -4.49
N ALA A 143 8.42 -9.80 -3.18
CA ALA A 143 9.10 -8.76 -2.40
C ALA A 143 10.46 -8.39 -3.01
N LYS A 144 11.32 -9.40 -3.24
CA LYS A 144 12.65 -9.20 -3.81
C LYS A 144 12.60 -8.58 -5.21
N GLY A 145 11.72 -9.07 -6.06
CA GLY A 145 11.58 -8.57 -7.42
C GLY A 145 11.14 -7.10 -7.45
N ILE A 146 10.27 -6.68 -6.52
CA ILE A 146 9.85 -5.28 -6.40
C ILE A 146 10.96 -4.40 -5.78
N ASP A 147 11.70 -4.92 -4.80
CA ASP A 147 12.86 -4.22 -4.20
C ASP A 147 13.94 -3.88 -5.25
N GLN A 148 14.12 -4.76 -6.24
CA GLN A 148 15.08 -4.59 -7.33
C GLN A 148 14.58 -3.70 -8.48
N MET A 149 13.30 -3.31 -8.49
CA MET A 149 12.74 -2.48 -9.57
C MET A 149 13.24 -1.04 -9.46
N SER A 150 13.58 -0.47 -10.62
CA SER A 150 13.73 0.96 -10.75
C SER A 150 12.41 1.69 -10.44
N LEU A 151 12.50 2.98 -10.12
CA LEU A 151 11.33 3.81 -9.89
C LEU A 151 10.42 3.87 -11.13
N GLY A 152 11.00 3.92 -12.34
CA GLY A 152 10.25 3.91 -13.59
C GLY A 152 9.43 2.64 -13.79
N GLU A 153 10.00 1.48 -13.46
CA GLU A 153 9.28 0.20 -13.49
C GLU A 153 8.15 0.16 -12.45
N CYS A 154 8.39 0.69 -11.24
CA CYS A 154 7.37 0.80 -10.22
C CYS A 154 6.18 1.63 -10.71
N TYR A 155 6.43 2.79 -11.33
CA TYR A 155 5.38 3.64 -11.92
C TYR A 155 4.62 2.94 -13.04
N TYR A 156 5.32 2.25 -13.94
CA TYR A 156 4.69 1.48 -15.02
C TYR A 156 3.73 0.41 -14.44
N TRP A 157 4.21 -0.40 -13.50
CA TRP A 157 3.40 -1.44 -12.89
C TRP A 157 2.26 -0.89 -12.05
N HIS A 158 2.47 0.24 -11.38
CA HIS A 158 1.41 0.92 -10.63
C HIS A 158 0.30 1.44 -11.54
N ALA A 159 0.63 2.03 -12.68
CA ALA A 159 -0.34 2.44 -13.69
C ALA A 159 -1.09 1.23 -14.27
N LYS A 160 -0.38 0.15 -14.62
CA LYS A 160 -0.98 -1.09 -15.13
C LYS A 160 -1.90 -1.76 -14.12
N ALA A 161 -1.51 -1.84 -12.85
CA ALA A 161 -2.29 -2.48 -11.79
C ALA A 161 -3.56 -1.70 -11.40
N ARG A 162 -3.59 -0.38 -11.63
CA ARG A 162 -4.76 0.49 -11.36
C ARG A 162 -5.68 0.65 -12.56
N SER A 163 -5.27 0.25 -13.76
CA SER A 163 -6.04 0.49 -14.97
C SER A 163 -7.31 -0.38 -15.02
N PRO A 164 -8.52 0.21 -15.10
CA PRO A 164 -9.75 -0.56 -15.23
C PRO A 164 -9.83 -1.32 -16.57
N SER A 165 -9.12 -0.84 -17.59
CA SER A 165 -9.03 -1.48 -18.92
C SER A 165 -7.95 -2.56 -19.00
N SER A 166 -7.12 -2.72 -17.97
CA SER A 166 -6.11 -3.79 -17.88
C SER A 166 -6.29 -4.59 -16.57
N PRO A 167 -7.38 -5.38 -16.44
CA PRO A 167 -7.71 -6.09 -15.20
C PRO A 167 -6.64 -7.09 -14.74
N SER A 168 -5.74 -7.49 -15.64
CA SER A 168 -4.69 -8.47 -15.38
C SER A 168 -3.37 -7.87 -14.92
N GLY A 169 -3.22 -6.53 -14.79
CA GLY A 169 -1.93 -5.90 -14.47
C GLY A 169 -1.23 -6.51 -13.24
N THR A 170 -1.96 -6.62 -12.12
CA THR A 170 -1.44 -7.24 -10.89
C THR A 170 -1.15 -8.74 -11.06
N LYS A 171 -1.95 -9.46 -11.86
CA LYS A 171 -1.73 -10.88 -12.14
C LYS A 171 -0.47 -11.08 -13.00
N ALA A 172 -0.27 -10.25 -14.02
CA ALA A 172 0.90 -10.26 -14.88
C ALA A 172 2.17 -9.99 -14.09
N LEU A 173 2.14 -9.01 -13.17
CA LEU A 173 3.26 -8.75 -12.26
C LEU A 173 3.61 -9.99 -11.42
N ARG A 174 2.61 -10.65 -10.82
CA ARG A 174 2.86 -11.89 -10.06
C ARG A 174 3.48 -13.00 -10.92
N VAL A 175 3.01 -13.16 -12.15
CA VAL A 175 3.53 -14.18 -13.06
C VAL A 175 4.99 -13.87 -13.39
N LEU A 176 5.29 -12.62 -13.76
CA LEU A 176 6.65 -12.17 -14.04
C LEU A 176 7.61 -12.47 -12.88
N LEU A 177 7.19 -12.16 -11.65
CA LEU A 177 8.08 -12.24 -10.48
C LEU A 177 8.18 -13.64 -9.86
N ALA A 178 7.15 -14.47 -9.93
CA ALA A 178 7.08 -15.68 -9.09
C ALA A 178 6.65 -16.97 -9.82
N ASP A 179 6.31 -16.94 -11.11
CA ASP A 179 5.82 -18.14 -11.82
C ASP A 179 6.92 -19.16 -12.13
N HIS A 180 8.19 -18.73 -12.09
CA HIS A 180 9.33 -19.64 -12.19
C HIS A 180 9.40 -20.65 -11.02
N LEU A 181 8.70 -20.37 -9.91
CA LEU A 181 8.53 -21.28 -8.79
C LEU A 181 7.37 -22.25 -9.06
N LYS A 182 7.70 -23.48 -9.44
CA LYS A 182 6.72 -24.57 -9.61
C LYS A 182 6.02 -24.89 -8.28
#